data_AF-A0A923R0P3-F1
#
_entry.id   AF-A0A923R0P3-F1
#
_cell.length_a   1.000
_cell.length_b   1.000
_cell.length_c   1.000
_cell.angle_alpha   90.00
_cell.angle_beta   90.00
_cell.angle_gamma   90.00
#
_symmetry.space_group_name_H-M   'P 1'
#
loop_
_entity.id
_entity.type
_entity.pdbx_description
1 polymer ?
#
loop_
_entity_poly.entity_id
_entity_poly.type
_entity_poly.pdbx_seq_one_letter_code
_entity_poly.pdbx_strand_id
1 'polypeptide(L)'
;PSVKDFKAIASVPNNMIKLSWQYNELAVKNFVLYRKTEGDKIHVLEVIPGTAREYYDKALKPATQYTYFLVAHFQDWKQSKMSDGVVVKY
;
A
#
# COMPACT_ATOMS: atom_id res chain seq x y z
N PRO A 1 -11.53 8.05 9.44
CA PRO A 1 -11.63 6.87 8.55
C PRO A 1 -10.25 6.24 8.24
N SER A 2 -10.13 4.91 8.35
CA SER A 2 -8.98 4.14 7.84
C SER A 2 -9.29 3.63 6.43
N VAL A 3 -8.25 3.31 5.65
CA VAL A 3 -8.43 2.62 4.36
C VAL A 3 -9.00 1.24 4.63
N LYS A 4 -10.12 0.90 3.97
CA LYS A 4 -10.77 -0.40 4.06
C LYS A 4 -10.42 -1.26 2.86
N ASP A 5 -10.55 -2.58 3.03
CA ASP A 5 -10.31 -3.57 1.97
C ASP A 5 -8.95 -3.47 1.29
N PHE A 6 -7.94 -2.99 2.03
CA PHE A 6 -6.57 -3.03 1.54
C PHE A 6 -6.11 -4.48 1.48
N LYS A 7 -5.63 -4.91 0.32
CA LYS A 7 -5.19 -6.27 0.03
C LYS A 7 -3.89 -6.22 -0.75
N ALA A 8 -3.04 -7.21 -0.51
CA ALA A 8 -1.82 -7.44 -1.27
C ALA A 8 -1.82 -8.89 -1.76
N ILE A 9 -1.63 -9.09 -3.06
CA ILE A 9 -1.65 -10.41 -3.71
C ILE A 9 -0.35 -10.56 -4.48
N ALA A 10 0.48 -11.52 -4.07
CA ALA A 10 1.68 -11.89 -4.81
C ALA A 10 1.34 -12.64 -6.10
N SER A 11 1.97 -12.23 -7.19
CA SER A 11 1.96 -12.90 -8.48
C SER A 11 3.39 -13.29 -8.82
N VAL A 12 3.79 -14.47 -8.35
CA VAL A 12 5.08 -15.11 -8.64
C VAL A 12 5.39 -15.20 -10.15
N PRO A 13 4.46 -15.63 -11.04
CA PRO A 13 4.78 -15.73 -12.47
C PRO A 13 5.06 -14.38 -13.14
N ASN A 14 4.52 -13.29 -12.59
CA ASN A 14 4.67 -11.94 -13.14
C ASN A 14 5.71 -11.10 -12.39
N ASN A 15 6.39 -11.69 -11.42
CA ASN A 15 7.31 -11.03 -10.51
C ASN A 15 6.80 -9.71 -9.91
N MET A 16 5.57 -9.74 -9.38
CA MET A 16 4.92 -8.56 -8.83
C MET A 16 3.97 -8.87 -7.67
N ILE A 17 3.71 -7.88 -6.82
CA ILE A 17 2.64 -7.88 -5.83
C ILE A 17 1.63 -6.82 -6.25
N LYS A 18 0.40 -7.27 -6.49
CA LYS A 18 -0.73 -6.38 -6.74
C LYS A 18 -1.31 -5.95 -5.41
N LEU A 19 -1.29 -4.65 -5.15
CA LEU A 19 -1.98 -4.01 -4.05
C LEU A 19 -3.28 -3.40 -4.56
N SER A 20 -4.38 -3.62 -3.85
CA SER A 20 -5.66 -3.01 -4.16
C SER A 20 -6.36 -2.57 -2.88
N TRP A 21 -7.09 -1.46 -2.96
CA TRP A 21 -7.83 -0.91 -1.84
C TRP A 21 -9.11 -0.24 -2.30
N GLN A 22 -10.08 -0.14 -1.39
CA GLN A 22 -11.27 0.68 -1.60
C GLN A 22 -11.24 1.88 -0.66
N TYR A 23 -11.51 3.05 -1.25
CA TYR A 23 -11.62 4.29 -0.49
C TYR A 23 -12.68 5.18 -1.12
N ASN A 24 -13.78 5.38 -0.39
CA ASN A 24 -14.96 6.10 -0.88
C ASN A 24 -15.02 7.55 -0.40
N GLU A 25 -14.04 7.99 0.39
CA GLU A 25 -13.95 9.39 0.81
C GLU A 25 -13.55 10.26 -0.37
N LEU A 26 -14.25 11.38 -0.53
CA LEU A 26 -13.92 12.44 -1.48
C LEU A 26 -12.76 13.29 -0.94
N ALA A 27 -12.09 14.03 -1.83
CA ALA A 27 -10.97 14.93 -1.50
C ALA A 27 -9.66 14.26 -1.02
N VAL A 28 -9.42 12.99 -1.34
CA VAL A 28 -8.08 12.40 -1.24
C VAL A 28 -7.17 13.01 -2.30
N LYS A 29 -6.09 13.65 -1.86
CA LYS A 29 -5.04 14.19 -2.72
C LYS A 29 -4.15 13.07 -3.22
N ASN A 30 -3.66 12.23 -2.32
CA ASN A 30 -2.74 11.13 -2.63
C ASN A 30 -2.81 10.05 -1.55
N PHE A 31 -2.41 8.84 -1.89
CA PHE A 31 -2.10 7.79 -0.93
C PHE A 31 -0.59 7.68 -0.77
N VAL A 32 -0.13 7.45 0.44
CA VAL A 32 1.27 7.11 0.72
C VAL A 32 1.30 5.62 1.02
N LEU A 33 1.97 4.88 0.16
CA LEU A 33 2.20 3.45 0.30
C LEU A 33 3.51 3.25 1.04
N TYR A 34 3.44 2.52 2.13
CA TYR A 34 4.60 2.11 2.91
C TYR A 34 4.83 0.63 2.73
N ARG A 35 6.11 0.25 2.76
CA ARG A 35 6.56 -1.13 2.70
C ARG A 35 7.52 -1.40 3.85
N LYS A 36 7.44 -2.60 4.39
CA LYS A 36 8.34 -3.15 5.39
C LYS A 36 8.74 -4.55 4.97
N THR A 37 10.03 -4.81 4.93
CA THR A 37 10.59 -6.15 4.78
C THR A 37 10.84 -6.77 6.15
N GLU A 38 10.85 -8.10 6.21
CA GLU A 38 11.25 -8.82 7.42
C GLU A 38 12.65 -8.37 7.88
N GLY A 39 12.76 -7.95 9.15
CA GLY A 39 14.00 -7.43 9.72
C GLY A 39 14.30 -5.95 9.44
N ASP A 40 13.49 -5.26 8.63
CA ASP A 40 13.69 -3.85 8.27
C ASP A 40 12.63 -2.92 8.87
N LYS A 41 12.89 -1.61 8.82
CA LYS A 41 11.97 -0.56 9.22
C LYS A 41 10.95 -0.28 8.10
N ILE A 42 9.80 0.25 8.50
CA ILE A 42 8.78 0.73 7.57
C ILE A 42 9.36 1.94 6.83
N HIS A 43 9.30 1.93 5.51
CA HIS A 43 9.71 3.04 4.66
C HIS A 43 8.60 3.39 3.66
N VAL A 44 8.61 4.64 3.18
CA VAL A 44 7.73 5.04 2.07
C VAL A 44 8.22 4.32 0.82
N LEU A 45 7.31 3.58 0.19
CA LEU A 45 7.55 2.96 -1.10
C LEU A 45 7.21 3.93 -2.23
N GLU A 46 6.00 4.51 -2.21
CA GLU A 46 5.49 5.35 -3.30
C GLU A 46 4.43 6.32 -2.80
N VAL A 47 4.30 7.46 -3.49
CA VAL A 47 3.16 8.38 -3.37
C VAL A 47 2.25 8.23 -4.58
N ILE A 48 1.05 7.71 -4.34
CA ILE A 48 0.10 7.31 -5.37
C ILE A 48 -0.99 8.37 -5.50
N PRO A 49 -1.46 8.73 -6.70
CA PRO A 49 -2.58 9.66 -6.87
C PRO A 49 -3.84 9.20 -6.11
N GLY A 50 -4.59 10.15 -5.54
CA GLY A 50 -5.81 9.87 -4.77
C GLY A 50 -6.95 9.20 -5.58
N THR A 51 -6.84 9.22 -6.90
CA THR A 51 -7.76 8.54 -7.84
C THR A 51 -7.42 7.07 -8.06
N ALA A 52 -6.21 6.63 -7.73
CA ALA A 52 -5.80 5.25 -7.91
C ALA A 52 -6.45 4.33 -6.84
N ARG A 53 -6.70 3.09 -7.23
CA ARG A 53 -7.24 2.03 -6.36
C ARG A 53 -6.41 0.74 -6.39
N GLU A 54 -5.35 0.73 -7.19
CA GLU A 54 -4.41 -0.37 -7.29
C GLU A 54 -2.98 0.12 -7.54
N TYR A 55 -2.01 -0.71 -7.15
CA TYR A 55 -0.59 -0.50 -7.38
C TYR A 55 0.11 -1.84 -7.58
N TYR A 56 1.21 -1.83 -8.31
CA TYR A 56 1.98 -3.02 -8.64
C TYR A 56 3.43 -2.85 -8.18
N ASP A 57 3.79 -3.50 -7.07
CA ASP A 57 5.19 -3.55 -6.64
C ASP A 57 5.92 -4.63 -7.44
N LYS A 58 6.96 -4.25 -8.18
CA LYS A 58 7.82 -5.16 -8.97
C LYS A 58 9.22 -5.30 -8.38
N ALA A 59 9.57 -4.47 -7.39
CA ALA A 59 10.89 -4.43 -6.78
C ALA A 59 10.95 -5.44 -5.63
N LEU A 60 10.78 -6.72 -5.99
CA LEU A 60 10.59 -7.82 -5.07
C LEU A 60 11.71 -8.85 -5.17
N LYS A 61 12.10 -9.35 -4.00
CA LYS A 61 13.03 -10.47 -3.84
C LYS A 61 12.25 -11.73 -3.43
N PRO A 62 12.55 -12.89 -4.03
CA PRO A 62 11.89 -14.14 -3.68
C PRO A 62 12.20 -14.57 -2.24
N ALA A 63 11.32 -15.41 -1.68
CA ALA A 63 11.37 -15.88 -0.29
C ALA A 63 11.44 -14.74 0.74
N THR A 64 10.83 -13.58 0.43
CA THR A 64 10.85 -12.41 1.30
C THR A 64 9.42 -12.06 1.73
N GLN A 65 9.23 -11.84 3.03
CA GLN A 65 7.97 -11.35 3.56
C GLN A 65 7.92 -9.82 3.50
N TYR A 66 6.88 -9.30 2.85
CA TYR A 66 6.59 -7.88 2.76
C TYR A 66 5.33 -7.57 3.56
N THR A 67 5.36 -6.46 4.29
CA THR A 67 4.19 -5.87 4.94
C THR A 67 3.95 -4.51 4.34
N TYR A 68 2.74 -4.27 3.86
CA TYR A 68 2.37 -2.99 3.27
C TYR A 68 1.39 -2.25 4.16
N PHE A 69 1.48 -0.93 4.14
CA PHE A 69 0.56 -0.03 4.82
C PHE A 69 0.17 1.10 3.89
N LEU A 70 -1.08 1.56 3.98
CA LEU A 70 -1.58 2.65 3.17
C LEU A 70 -2.11 3.78 4.06
N VAL A 71 -1.72 5.01 3.75
CA VAL A 71 -2.24 6.23 4.40
C VAL A 71 -2.82 7.15 3.32
N ALA A 72 -4.05 7.59 3.48
CA ALA A 72 -4.65 8.58 2.58
C ALA A 72 -4.35 9.99 3.08
N HIS A 73 -3.87 10.86 2.21
CA HIS A 73 -3.65 12.28 2.46
C HIS A 73 -4.74 13.08 1.75
N PHE A 74 -5.38 13.98 2.49
CA PHE A 74 -6.48 14.81 2.01
C PHE A 74 -5.97 16.17 1.53
N GLN A 75 -6.77 16.85 0.70
CA GLN A 75 -6.44 18.19 0.19
C GLN A 75 -6.36 19.25 1.29
N ASP A 76 -7.03 19.04 2.42
CA ASP A 76 -7.03 19.91 3.60
C ASP A 76 -5.88 19.62 4.58
N TRP A 77 -4.81 18.95 4.10
CA TRP A 77 -3.61 18.55 4.86
C TRP A 77 -3.88 17.55 5.99
N LYS A 78 -5.10 17.02 6.09
CA LYS A 78 -5.39 15.90 6.99
C LYS A 78 -4.87 14.60 6.39
N GLN A 79 -4.69 13.61 7.25
CA GLN A 79 -4.34 12.24 6.88
C GLN A 79 -5.30 11.25 7.54
N SER A 80 -5.55 10.13 6.87
CA SER A 80 -6.29 9.02 7.43
C SER A 80 -5.48 8.33 8.53
N LYS A 81 -6.14 7.48 9.32
CA LYS A 81 -5.39 6.47 10.07
C LYS A 81 -4.69 5.54 9.07
N MET A 82 -3.50 5.07 9.43
CA MET A 82 -2.80 4.03 8.69
C MET A 82 -3.71 2.80 8.58
N SER A 83 -3.71 2.16 7.42
CA SER A 83 -4.42 0.89 7.22
C SER A 83 -3.88 -0.18 8.16
N ASP A 84 -4.65 -1.26 8.32
CA ASP A 84 -4.09 -2.49 8.83
C ASP A 84 -2.94 -2.95 7.91
N GLY A 85 -1.86 -3.45 8.52
CA GLY A 85 -0.70 -3.94 7.78
C GLY A 85 -1.04 -5.24 7.07
N VAL A 86 -0.97 -5.23 5.74
CA VAL A 86 -1.21 -6.45 4.94
C VAL A 86 0.11 -7.16 4.71
N VAL A 87 0.20 -8.38 5.23
CA VAL A 87 1.39 -9.22 5.10
C VAL A 87 1.23 -10.14 3.89
N VAL A 88 2.24 -10.17 3.04
CA VAL A 88 2.30 -11.05 1.87
C VAL A 88 3.70 -11.62 1.75
N LYS A 89 3.78 -12.91 1.42
CA LYS A 89 5.02 -13.58 1.08
C LYS A 89 5.17 -13.64 -0.43
N TYR A 90 6.35 -13.31 -0.90
CA TYR A 90 6.73 -13.37 -2.31
C TYR A 90 7.90 -14.31 -2.49
#